data_AF-A0A3B0M8V0-F1
#
_entry.id   AF-A0A3B0M8V0-F1
#
_cell.length_a   1.000
_cell.length_b   1.000
_cell.length_c   1.000
_cell.angle_alpha   90.00
_cell.angle_beta   90.00
_cell.angle_gamma   90.00
#
_symmetry.space_group_name_H-M   'P 1'
#
loop_
_entity.id
_entity.type
_entity.pdbx_description
1 polymer ?
#
loop_
_entity_poly.entity_id
_entity_poly.type
_entity_poly.pdbx_seq_one_letter_code
_entity_poly.pdbx_strand_id
1 'polypeptide(L)'
;MSFPTRLQQTLDELGWNQSELARRMGVKPQSVQGWLKNVIPRMDKLKKLSEVTGKPVDWFFSDKLTNQENKSHESFSMKKITLTEKQKLILELFQSIPESDVDWFLKELEIKKNFYEKKIVEFLKQKKI
;
A
#
# COMPACT_ATOMS: atom_id res chain seq x y z
N MET A 1 -10.97 -4.38 -12.13
CA MET A 1 -10.15 -5.34 -12.92
C MET A 1 -10.01 -6.60 -12.11
N SER A 2 -10.07 -7.78 -12.75
CA SER A 2 -10.11 -9.06 -12.04
C SER A 2 -8.72 -9.67 -11.86
N PHE A 3 -8.57 -10.54 -10.84
CA PHE A 3 -7.37 -11.33 -10.55
C PHE A 3 -6.65 -11.92 -11.80
N PRO A 4 -7.36 -12.48 -12.80
CA PRO A 4 -6.77 -12.91 -14.07
C PRO A 4 -5.89 -11.89 -14.77
N THR A 5 -6.33 -10.62 -14.80
CA THR A 5 -5.62 -9.56 -15.51
C THR A 5 -4.27 -9.28 -14.84
N ARG A 6 -4.24 -9.28 -13.50
CA ARG A 6 -3.00 -9.11 -12.71
C ARG A 6 -2.05 -10.28 -12.86
N LEU A 7 -2.61 -11.50 -12.87
CA LEU A 7 -1.82 -12.70 -13.10
C LEU A 7 -1.17 -12.66 -14.49
N GLN A 8 -1.93 -12.27 -15.53
CA GLN A 8 -1.39 -12.12 -16.88
C GLN A 8 -0.31 -11.04 -16.94
N GLN A 9 -0.54 -9.87 -16.34
CA GLN A 9 0.48 -8.82 -16.24
C GLN A 9 1.78 -9.31 -15.61
N THR A 10 1.69 -10.09 -14.53
CA THR A 10 2.88 -10.65 -13.85
C THR A 10 3.63 -11.63 -14.74
N LEU A 11 2.89 -12.44 -15.52
CA LEU A 11 3.50 -13.36 -16.49
C LEU A 11 4.22 -12.60 -17.59
N ASP A 12 3.62 -11.52 -18.10
CA ASP A 12 4.20 -10.68 -19.14
C ASP A 12 5.44 -9.94 -18.63
N GLU A 13 5.40 -9.38 -17.42
CA GLU A 13 6.55 -8.71 -16.75
C GLU A 13 7.74 -9.66 -16.55
N LEU A 14 7.47 -10.90 -16.17
CA LEU A 14 8.50 -11.91 -15.90
C LEU A 14 8.93 -12.69 -17.16
N GLY A 15 8.25 -12.48 -18.29
CA GLY A 15 8.46 -13.24 -19.53
C GLY A 15 8.11 -14.73 -19.40
N TRP A 16 7.17 -15.08 -18.53
CA TRP A 16 6.79 -16.47 -18.25
C TRP A 16 5.54 -16.89 -19.01
N ASN A 17 5.54 -18.12 -19.52
CA ASN A 17 4.33 -18.74 -20.04
C ASN A 17 3.56 -19.51 -18.94
N GLN A 18 2.31 -19.90 -19.21
CA GLN A 18 1.45 -20.59 -18.24
C GLN A 18 2.04 -21.92 -17.74
N SER A 19 2.70 -22.68 -18.63
CA SER A 19 3.34 -23.96 -18.29
C SER A 19 4.55 -23.76 -17.37
N GLU A 20 5.29 -22.68 -17.60
CA GLU A 20 6.46 -22.32 -16.81
C GLU A 20 6.06 -21.86 -15.41
N LEU A 21 4.99 -21.05 -15.29
CA LEU A 21 4.40 -20.73 -13.98
C LEU A 21 3.91 -22.00 -13.28
N ALA A 22 3.24 -22.90 -13.99
CA ALA A 22 2.75 -24.16 -13.43
C ALA A 22 3.89 -25.01 -12.86
N ARG A 23 5.02 -25.09 -13.57
CA ARG A 23 6.24 -25.78 -13.14
C ARG A 23 6.84 -25.16 -11.87
N ARG A 24 6.98 -23.83 -11.81
CA ARG A 24 7.50 -23.13 -10.61
C ARG A 24 6.58 -23.28 -9.40
N MET A 25 5.27 -23.26 -9.66
CA MET A 25 4.25 -23.44 -8.63
C MET A 25 4.09 -24.91 -8.19
N GLY A 26 4.58 -25.88 -8.96
CA GLY A 26 4.35 -27.30 -8.74
C GLY A 26 2.87 -27.69 -8.90
N VAL A 27 2.16 -27.03 -9.83
CA VAL A 27 0.75 -27.31 -10.14
C VAL A 27 0.60 -27.76 -11.60
N LYS A 28 -0.57 -28.30 -11.95
CA LYS A 28 -0.88 -28.65 -13.33
C LYS A 28 -1.13 -27.37 -14.16
N PRO A 29 -0.73 -27.32 -15.45
CA PRO A 29 -1.01 -26.18 -16.33
C PRO A 29 -2.49 -25.80 -16.41
N GLN A 30 -3.39 -26.79 -16.30
CA GLN A 30 -4.84 -26.60 -16.23
C GLN A 30 -5.28 -25.71 -15.05
N SER A 31 -4.57 -25.78 -13.92
CA SER A 31 -4.86 -24.92 -12.75
C SER A 31 -4.56 -23.45 -13.07
N VAL A 32 -3.42 -23.19 -13.71
CA VAL A 32 -3.04 -21.83 -14.15
C VAL A 32 -4.03 -21.30 -15.18
N GLN A 33 -4.45 -22.13 -16.13
CA GLN A 33 -5.47 -21.76 -17.10
C GLN A 33 -6.82 -21.43 -16.42
N GLY A 34 -7.21 -22.20 -15.40
CA GLY A 34 -8.39 -21.89 -14.59
C GLY A 34 -8.29 -20.54 -13.89
N TRP A 35 -7.10 -20.22 -13.36
CA TRP A 35 -6.83 -18.94 -12.71
C TRP A 35 -7.00 -17.74 -13.65
N LEU A 36 -6.57 -17.88 -14.90
CA LEU A 36 -6.77 -16.86 -15.94
C LEU A 36 -8.24 -16.80 -16.43
N LYS A 37 -9.04 -17.82 -16.17
CA LYS A 37 -10.50 -17.84 -16.44
C LYS A 37 -11.35 -17.38 -15.26
N ASN A 38 -10.76 -16.64 -14.33
CA ASN A 38 -11.45 -16.05 -13.18
C ASN A 38 -11.73 -17.03 -12.01
N VAL A 39 -11.01 -18.16 -11.94
CA VAL A 39 -11.03 -19.05 -10.78
C VAL A 39 -9.99 -18.59 -9.76
N ILE A 40 -10.43 -18.24 -8.54
CA ILE A 40 -9.51 -17.81 -7.49
C ILE A 40 -8.81 -19.04 -6.88
N PRO A 41 -7.47 -19.08 -6.82
CA PRO A 41 -6.75 -20.16 -6.17
C PRO A 41 -7.03 -20.21 -4.67
N ARG A 42 -6.82 -21.37 -4.05
CA ARG A 42 -6.82 -21.48 -2.59
C ARG A 42 -5.65 -20.72 -1.97
N MET A 43 -5.78 -20.39 -0.69
CA MET A 43 -4.81 -19.57 0.06
C MET A 43 -3.38 -20.13 0.03
N ASP A 44 -3.22 -21.45 0.07
CA ASP A 44 -1.92 -22.13 -0.03
C ASP A 44 -1.23 -21.84 -1.38
N LYS A 45 -2.00 -21.82 -2.47
CA LYS A 45 -1.50 -21.51 -3.81
C LYS A 45 -1.25 -20.02 -3.98
N LEU A 46 -2.05 -19.16 -3.36
CA LEU A 46 -1.81 -17.71 -3.37
C LEU A 46 -0.52 -17.33 -2.66
N LYS A 47 -0.24 -17.91 -1.48
CA LYS A 47 1.03 -17.69 -0.77
C LYS A 47 2.23 -18.10 -1.61
N LYS A 48 2.18 -19.31 -2.19
CA LYS A 48 3.25 -19.80 -3.07
C LYS A 48 3.39 -18.95 -4.33
N LEU A 49 2.29 -18.44 -4.88
CA LEU A 49 2.30 -17.53 -6.03
C LEU A 49 3.04 -16.24 -5.66
N SER A 50 2.78 -15.71 -4.46
CA SER A 50 3.45 -14.52 -3.95
C SER A 50 4.96 -14.75 -3.77
N GLU A 51 5.36 -15.88 -3.22
CA GLU A 51 6.78 -16.27 -3.07
C GLU A 51 7.48 -16.41 -4.43
N VAL A 52 6.83 -17.06 -5.40
CA VAL A 52 7.43 -17.32 -6.72
C VAL A 52 7.52 -16.05 -7.57
N THR A 53 6.52 -15.17 -7.49
CA THR A 53 6.46 -13.94 -8.31
C THR A 53 7.11 -12.73 -7.63
N GLY A 54 7.37 -12.79 -6.32
CA GLY A 54 7.87 -11.67 -5.53
C GLY A 54 6.85 -10.54 -5.31
N LYS A 55 5.58 -10.72 -5.72
CA LYS A 55 4.49 -9.77 -5.51
C LYS A 55 3.63 -10.21 -4.32
N PRO A 56 3.17 -9.32 -3.44
CA PRO A 56 2.29 -9.71 -2.33
C PRO A 56 0.94 -10.21 -2.84
N VAL A 57 0.27 -11.09 -2.08
CA VAL A 57 -1.04 -11.66 -2.45
C VAL A 57 -2.06 -10.57 -2.77
N ASP A 58 -2.10 -9.51 -1.96
CA ASP A 58 -3.04 -8.39 -2.13
C ASP A 58 -2.82 -7.60 -3.43
N TRP A 59 -1.61 -7.64 -4.01
CA TRP A 59 -1.33 -6.99 -5.29
C TRP A 59 -2.17 -7.59 -6.42
N PHE A 60 -2.39 -8.92 -6.41
CA PHE A 60 -3.20 -9.60 -7.43
C PHE A 60 -4.69 -9.22 -7.36
N PHE A 61 -5.14 -8.65 -6.24
CA PHE A 61 -6.50 -8.17 -6.04
C PHE A 61 -6.61 -6.64 -6.02
N SER A 62 -5.50 -5.93 -6.23
CA SER A 62 -5.46 -4.46 -6.18
C SER A 62 -5.90 -3.86 -7.52
N ASP A 63 -6.93 -3.01 -7.48
CA ASP A 63 -7.54 -2.36 -8.65
C ASP A 63 -6.76 -1.15 -9.22
N LYS A 64 -5.63 -0.78 -8.60
CA LYS A 64 -4.91 0.43 -9.00
C LYS A 64 -3.82 0.13 -10.03
N LEU A 65 -4.02 0.61 -11.25
CA LEU A 65 -2.96 1.01 -12.16
C LEU A 65 -1.91 1.78 -11.35
N THR A 66 -0.79 1.13 -11.04
CA THR A 66 0.39 1.82 -10.56
C THR A 66 1.52 1.21 -11.35
N ASN A 67 1.70 1.78 -12.55
CA ASN A 67 3.02 2.07 -13.04
C ASN A 67 3.83 2.55 -11.84
N GLN A 68 4.74 1.73 -11.34
CA GLN A 68 6.10 2.15 -11.07
C GLN A 68 6.90 0.99 -10.48
N GLU A 69 7.91 0.61 -11.24
CA GLU A 69 9.12 -0.02 -10.76
C GLU A 69 9.74 0.82 -9.63
N ASN A 70 10.42 0.11 -8.72
CA ASN A 70 11.29 0.63 -7.65
C ASN A 70 10.55 1.19 -6.42
N LYS A 71 10.99 0.99 -5.18
CA LYS A 71 12.07 0.24 -4.55
C LYS A 71 11.78 0.37 -3.04
N SER A 72 12.04 -0.69 -2.27
CA SER A 72 12.47 -0.67 -0.87
C SER A 72 11.85 0.36 0.11
N HIS A 73 11.32 -0.19 1.22
CA HIS A 73 10.91 0.43 2.48
C HIS A 73 9.43 0.84 2.58
N GLU A 74 8.73 0.01 3.35
CA GLU A 74 7.61 0.36 4.24
C GLU A 74 6.65 1.43 3.73
N SER A 75 5.70 1.06 2.87
CA SER A 75 4.60 1.95 2.56
C SER A 75 3.39 1.62 3.42
N PHE A 76 3.23 2.45 4.46
CA PHE A 76 1.96 2.82 5.08
C PHE A 76 0.80 2.69 4.08
N SER A 77 -0.22 1.93 4.49
CA SER A 77 -1.47 1.71 3.75
C SER A 77 -2.02 3.04 3.24
N MET A 78 -1.86 3.25 1.93
CA MET A 78 -2.21 4.49 1.25
C MET A 78 -3.74 4.57 1.13
N LYS A 79 -4.40 5.08 2.18
CA LYS A 79 -5.54 5.97 1.97
C LYS A 79 -5.09 6.96 0.91
N LYS A 80 -5.87 7.12 -0.15
CA LYS A 80 -5.64 8.15 -1.16
C LYS A 80 -5.88 9.50 -0.47
N ILE A 81 -4.89 10.01 0.27
CA ILE A 81 -4.98 11.28 0.97
C ILE A 81 -4.88 12.33 -0.12
N THR A 82 -6.02 12.91 -0.50
CA THR A 82 -6.02 14.19 -1.20
C THR A 82 -5.46 15.22 -0.24
N LEU A 83 -4.16 15.48 -0.35
CA LEU A 83 -3.48 16.47 0.48
C LEU A 83 -3.99 17.85 0.10
N THR A 84 -4.56 18.55 1.09
CA THR A 84 -4.93 19.96 0.97
C THR A 84 -3.68 20.83 0.72
N GLU A 85 -3.85 22.02 0.14
CA GLU A 85 -2.74 22.93 -0.16
C GLU A 85 -1.86 23.23 1.07
N LYS A 86 -2.48 23.35 2.25
CA LYS A 86 -1.76 23.55 3.52
C LYS A 86 -0.89 22.35 3.90
N GLN A 87 -1.33 21.13 3.59
CA GLN A 87 -0.56 19.92 3.87
C GLN A 87 0.62 19.77 2.92
N LYS A 88 0.49 20.22 1.67
CA LYS A 88 1.62 20.28 0.72
C LYS A 88 2.69 21.27 1.20
N LEU A 89 2.26 22.43 1.65
CA LEU A 89 3.16 23.46 2.18
C LEU A 89 3.90 22.96 3.44
N ILE A 90 3.24 22.21 4.32
CA ILE A 90 3.91 21.56 5.45
C ILE A 90 5.00 20.60 4.95
N LEU A 91 4.71 19.75 3.96
CA LEU A 91 5.69 18.81 3.42
C LEU A 91 6.88 19.53 2.77
N GLU A 92 6.63 20.61 2.04
CA GLU A 92 7.67 21.44 1.42
C GLU A 92 8.57 22.08 2.48
N LEU A 93 7.99 22.64 3.56
CA LEU A 93 8.74 23.20 4.67
C LEU A 93 9.62 22.13 5.35
N PHE A 94 9.06 20.95 5.62
CA PHE A 94 9.80 19.83 6.21
C PHE A 94 11.00 19.40 5.36
N GLN A 95 10.91 19.43 4.03
CA GLN A 95 12.02 19.07 3.13
C GLN A 95 13.15 20.11 3.11
N SER A 96 12.84 21.35 3.50
CA SER A 96 13.81 22.46 3.54
C SER A 96 14.52 22.63 4.88
N ILE A 97 14.18 21.82 5.88
CA ILE A 97 14.69 21.91 7.25
C ILE A 97 15.66 20.73 7.52
N PRO A 98 16.79 20.94 8.23
CA PRO A 98 17.67 19.85 8.64
C PRO A 98 16.96 18.85 9.55
N GLU A 99 17.27 17.54 9.44
CA GLU A 99 16.64 16.48 10.26
C GLU A 99 16.72 16.75 11.77
N SER A 100 17.79 17.41 12.24
CA SER A 100 17.96 17.78 13.66
C SER A 100 16.88 18.76 14.18
N ASP A 101 16.31 19.59 13.31
CA ASP A 101 15.30 20.58 13.68
C ASP A 101 13.88 20.02 13.53
N VAL A 102 13.72 18.97 12.72
CA VAL A 102 12.45 18.28 12.48
C VAL A 102 11.93 17.62 13.75
N ASP A 103 12.79 16.96 14.52
CA ASP A 103 12.41 16.29 15.77
C ASP A 103 11.86 17.27 16.82
N TRP A 104 12.52 18.43 16.96
CA TRP A 104 12.05 19.49 17.85
C TRP A 104 10.72 20.06 17.37
N PHE A 105 10.58 20.31 16.06
CA PHE A 105 9.36 20.86 15.49
C PHE A 105 8.17 19.90 15.63
N LEU A 106 8.41 18.60 15.47
CA LEU A 106 7.39 17.57 15.67
C LEU A 106 6.91 17.55 17.12
N LYS A 107 7.85 17.60 18.08
CA LYS A 107 7.54 17.67 19.51
C LYS A 107 6.73 18.92 19.85
N GLU A 108 7.10 20.07 19.28
CA GLU A 108 6.36 21.33 19.47
C GLU A 108 4.94 21.26 18.91
N LEU A 109 4.76 20.69 17.71
CA LEU A 109 3.44 20.47 17.12
C LEU A 109 2.58 19.53 17.96
N GLU A 110 3.17 18.47 18.53
CA GLU A 110 2.47 17.53 19.39
C GLU A 110 2.01 18.19 20.69
N ILE A 111 2.87 18.99 21.32
CA ILE A 111 2.53 19.77 22.51
C ILE A 111 1.37 20.72 22.21
N LYS A 112 1.45 21.49 21.11
CA LYS A 112 0.38 22.41 20.70
C LYS A 112 -0.92 21.66 20.43
N LYS A 113 -0.87 20.53 19.72
CA LYS A 113 -2.06 19.70 19.45
C LYS A 113 -2.75 19.29 20.75
N ASN A 114 -2.01 18.70 21.69
CA ASN A 114 -2.53 18.26 22.98
C ASN A 114 -3.09 19.42 23.80
N PHE A 115 -2.45 20.60 23.73
CA PHE A 115 -2.96 21.81 24.38
C PHE A 115 -4.34 22.21 23.84
N TYR A 116 -4.52 22.25 22.51
CA TYR A 116 -5.81 22.59 21.92
C TYR A 116 -6.88 21.54 22.20
N GLU A 117 -6.54 20.25 22.18
CA GLU A 117 -7.46 19.17 22.55
C GLU A 117 -7.95 19.33 23.99
N LYS A 118 -7.05 19.60 24.94
CA LYS A 118 -7.41 19.87 26.34
C LYS A 118 -8.28 21.11 26.48
N LYS A 119 -7.95 22.19 25.77
CA LYS A 119 -8.71 23.45 25.81
C LYS A 119 -10.13 23.28 25.24
N ILE A 120 -10.30 22.49 24.18
CA ILE A 120 -11.62 22.14 23.63
C ILE A 120 -12.44 21.36 24.66
N VAL A 121 -11.84 20.37 25.32
CA VAL A 121 -12.52 19.60 26.38
C VAL A 121 -12.95 20.50 27.53
N GLU A 122 -12.10 21.44 27.94
CA GLU A 122 -12.41 22.40 28.99
C GLU A 122 -13.55 23.34 28.62
N PHE A 123 -13.55 23.90 27.40
CA PHE A 123 -14.66 24.73 26.91
C PHE A 123 -15.98 23.96 26.77
N LEU A 124 -15.93 22.69 26.33
CA LEU A 124 -17.12 21.84 26.25
C LEU A 124 -17.69 21.52 27.63
N LYS A 125 -16.84 21.43 28.67
CA LYS A 125 -17.28 21.29 30.07
C LYS A 125 -17.90 22.58 30.60
N GLN A 126 -17.32 23.74 30.28
CA GLN A 126 -17.85 25.05 30.71
C GLN A 126 -19.18 25.42 30.04
N LYS A 127 -19.43 24.98 28.79
CA LYS A 127 -20.70 25.21 28.09
C LYS A 127 -21.85 24.27 28.50
N LYS A 128 -21.61 23.31 29.41
CA LYS A 128 -22.59 22.34 29.90
C LYS A 128 -23.21 22.70 31.26
N ILE A 129 -23.06 23.96 31.69
CA ILE A 129 -23.70 24.56 32.88
C ILE A 129 -24.61 25.68 32.40
#